data_AF-A0A2G9X441-F1
#
_entry.id   AF-A0A2G9X441-F1
#
_cell.length_a   1.000
_cell.length_b   1.000
_cell.length_c   1.000
_cell.angle_alpha   90.00
_cell.angle_beta   90.00
_cell.angle_gamma   90.00
#
_symmetry.space_group_name_H-M   'P 1'
#
loop_
_entity.id
_entity.type
_entity.pdbx_description
1 polymer ?
#
loop_
_entity_poly.entity_id
_entity_poly.type
_entity_poly.pdbx_seq_one_letter_code
_entity_poly.pdbx_strand_id
1 'polypeptide(L)'
;MARFPLIVARVYDPPESMAGAHLLVDRLWPRGISKARLRPDDWPKEVTPSTALRQWFHADAGSWPEFRERYEAELAANPAAVERCLDWCRKGPVTLLTSAHDREHNHAVILRDWLEARL
;
A
#
# COMPACT_ATOMS: atom_id res chain seq x y z
N MET A 1 -11.36 -12.32 17.20
CA MET A 1 -10.99 -10.88 17.27
C MET A 1 -11.75 -10.16 16.18
N ALA A 2 -12.15 -8.90 16.37
CA ALA A 2 -12.83 -8.14 15.33
C ALA A 2 -11.82 -7.79 14.22
N ARG A 3 -12.15 -8.11 12.96
CA ARG A 3 -11.35 -7.71 11.80
C ARG A 3 -11.84 -6.34 11.35
N PHE A 4 -10.98 -5.33 11.49
CA PHE A 4 -11.27 -4.00 10.99
C PHE A 4 -11.13 -3.94 9.46
N PRO A 5 -11.86 -3.02 8.80
CA PRO A 5 -11.74 -2.86 7.35
C PRO A 5 -10.35 -2.30 6.97
N LEU A 6 -9.77 -2.89 5.92
CA LEU A 6 -8.55 -2.44 5.27
C LEU A 6 -8.87 -1.97 3.85
N ILE A 7 -8.83 -0.66 3.63
CA ILE A 7 -9.31 0.01 2.41
C ILE A 7 -8.11 0.47 1.58
N VAL A 8 -8.24 0.43 0.25
CA VAL A 8 -7.30 1.11 -0.65
C VAL A 8 -8.00 2.33 -1.23
N ALA A 9 -7.40 3.50 -1.06
CA ALA A 9 -7.92 4.76 -1.61
C ALA A 9 -6.80 5.54 -2.30
N ARG A 10 -7.17 6.35 -3.30
CA ARG A 10 -6.21 7.26 -3.92
C ARG A 10 -6.05 8.50 -3.05
N VAL A 11 -4.87 9.09 -3.04
CA VAL A 11 -4.62 10.39 -2.38
C VAL A 11 -5.40 11.57 -2.96
N TYR A 12 -6.03 11.35 -4.12
CA TYR A 12 -6.87 12.32 -4.81
C TYR A 12 -8.36 12.08 -4.57
N ASP A 13 -8.71 10.94 -3.97
CA ASP A 13 -10.11 10.59 -3.67
C ASP A 13 -10.66 11.50 -2.56
N PRO A 14 -11.99 11.69 -2.53
CA PRO A 14 -12.60 12.51 -1.50
C PRO A 14 -12.58 11.78 -0.14
N PRO A 15 -12.61 12.50 1.00
CA PRO A 15 -12.39 11.90 2.33
C PRO A 15 -13.35 10.77 2.70
N GLU A 16 -14.55 10.74 2.10
CA GLU A 16 -15.57 9.72 2.33
C GLU A 16 -15.15 8.33 1.85
N SER A 17 -14.11 8.22 1.01
CA SER A 17 -13.53 6.95 0.59
C SER A 17 -12.52 6.38 1.59
N MET A 18 -12.30 7.04 2.73
CA MET A 18 -11.25 6.72 3.69
C MET A 18 -11.85 6.47 5.07
N ALA A 19 -11.22 5.58 5.83
CA ALA A 19 -11.58 5.30 7.22
C ALA A 19 -10.34 4.98 8.07
N GLY A 20 -10.39 5.43 9.32
CA GLY A 20 -9.36 5.17 10.33
C GLY A 20 -7.99 5.74 9.96
N ALA A 21 -6.93 4.99 10.23
CA ALA A 21 -5.55 5.46 10.04
C ALA A 21 -5.16 5.49 8.56
N HIS A 22 -4.43 6.53 8.15
CA HIS A 22 -3.98 6.77 6.79
C HIS A 22 -2.51 6.38 6.63
N LEU A 23 -2.24 5.28 5.93
CA LEU A 23 -0.89 4.82 5.62
C LEU A 23 -0.54 5.19 4.18
N LEU A 24 0.44 6.07 3.95
CA LEU A 24 0.94 6.33 2.60
C LEU A 24 1.80 5.13 2.16
N VAL A 25 1.36 4.41 1.13
CA VAL A 25 2.05 3.21 0.64
C VAL A 25 2.64 3.40 -0.76
N ASP A 26 2.97 4.63 -1.11
CA ASP A 26 3.82 4.95 -2.25
C ASP A 26 5.22 5.33 -1.77
N ARG A 27 6.26 4.86 -2.45
CA ARG A 27 7.64 5.18 -2.07
C ARG A 27 7.93 6.68 -2.12
N LEU A 28 7.32 7.37 -3.08
CA LEU A 28 7.50 8.79 -3.35
C LEU A 28 6.26 9.55 -2.88
N TRP A 29 6.49 10.81 -2.49
CA TRP A 29 5.40 11.69 -2.15
C TRP A 29 4.54 11.97 -3.41
N PRO A 30 3.20 11.89 -3.33
CA PRO A 30 2.33 12.13 -4.49
C PRO A 30 2.46 13.55 -5.04
N ARG A 31 2.46 13.67 -6.37
CA ARG A 31 2.56 14.97 -7.04
C ARG A 31 1.31 15.81 -6.78
N GLY A 32 1.49 17.12 -6.60
CA GLY A 32 0.37 18.05 -6.41
C GLY A 32 -0.38 17.94 -5.07
N ILE A 33 0.06 17.05 -4.17
CA ILE A 33 -0.52 16.91 -2.83
C ILE A 33 0.41 17.58 -1.82
N SER A 34 -0.12 18.48 -0.98
CA SER A 34 0.67 19.08 0.09
C SER A 34 0.74 18.16 1.32
N LYS A 35 1.83 18.26 2.10
CA LYS A 35 1.94 17.55 3.39
C LYS A 35 0.81 17.88 4.35
N ALA A 36 0.37 19.13 4.34
CA ALA A 36 -0.73 19.62 5.17
C ALA A 36 -2.09 19.03 4.76
N ARG A 37 -2.28 18.67 3.48
CA ARG A 37 -3.47 18.00 2.98
C ARG A 37 -3.48 16.52 3.30
N LEU A 38 -2.37 15.81 3.05
CA LEU A 38 -2.37 14.35 3.16
C LEU A 38 -2.25 13.84 4.59
N ARG A 39 -1.37 14.46 5.39
CA ARG A 39 -1.10 14.13 6.80
C ARG A 39 -1.26 12.62 7.12
N PRO A 40 -0.48 11.74 6.48
CA PRO A 40 -0.60 10.32 6.77
C PRO A 40 -0.14 10.05 8.21
N ASP A 41 -0.82 9.14 8.89
CA ASP A 41 -0.44 8.66 10.22
C ASP A 41 0.87 7.87 10.17
N ASP A 42 1.14 7.23 9.03
CA ASP A 42 2.42 6.55 8.77
C ASP A 42 2.81 6.55 7.28
N TRP A 43 4.11 6.35 7.03
CA TRP A 43 4.68 6.22 5.69
C TRP A 43 5.69 5.05 5.62
N PRO A 44 5.22 3.78 5.65
CA PRO A 44 6.07 2.60 5.61
C PRO A 44 6.61 2.36 4.19
N LYS A 45 7.62 3.13 3.77
CA LYS A 45 8.21 3.02 2.43
C LYS A 45 8.79 1.64 2.13
N GLU A 46 9.14 0.92 3.18
CA GLU A 46 9.77 -0.39 3.15
C GLU A 46 8.82 -1.51 2.75
N VAL A 47 7.49 -1.31 2.84
CA VAL A 47 6.51 -2.25 2.28
C VAL A 47 6.20 -1.96 0.81
N THR A 48 6.77 -0.93 0.19
CA THR A 48 6.51 -0.61 -1.22
C THR A 48 7.42 -1.41 -2.15
N PRO A 49 6.97 -1.75 -3.37
CA PRO A 49 7.80 -2.53 -4.28
C PRO A 49 9.09 -1.78 -4.60
N SER A 50 10.18 -2.54 -4.74
CA SER A 50 11.49 -1.98 -5.00
C SER A 50 11.52 -1.16 -6.29
N THR A 51 12.52 -0.27 -6.42
CA THR A 51 12.72 0.46 -7.67
C THR A 51 13.01 -0.50 -8.83
N ALA A 52 13.79 -1.56 -8.60
CA ALA A 52 14.10 -2.55 -9.62
C ALA A 52 12.83 -3.28 -10.10
N LEU A 53 11.98 -3.74 -9.17
CA LEU A 53 10.74 -4.45 -9.52
C LEU A 53 9.76 -3.55 -10.29
N ARG A 54 9.61 -2.29 -9.86
CA ARG A 54 8.77 -1.31 -10.59
C ARG A 54 9.31 -1.03 -11.99
N GLN A 55 10.62 -0.83 -12.15
CA GLN A 55 11.24 -0.59 -13.45
C GLN A 55 11.07 -1.80 -14.38
N TRP A 56 11.27 -3.01 -13.86
CA TRP A 56 11.05 -4.24 -14.62
C TRP A 56 9.61 -4.35 -15.13
N PHE A 57 8.61 -4.13 -14.26
CA PHE A 57 7.20 -4.22 -14.67
C PHE A 57 6.81 -3.14 -15.68
N HIS A 58 7.29 -1.90 -15.51
CA HIS A 58 7.02 -0.79 -16.44
C HIS A 58 7.78 -0.87 -17.77
N ALA A 59 8.78 -1.75 -17.87
CA ALA A 59 9.47 -2.04 -19.13
C ALA A 59 8.77 -3.13 -19.95
N ASP A 60 7.53 -3.49 -19.62
CA ASP A 60 6.75 -4.59 -20.20
C ASP A 60 7.50 -5.93 -20.16
N ALA A 61 8.42 -6.09 -19.18
CA ALA A 61 9.30 -7.25 -19.07
C ALA A 61 8.66 -8.46 -18.37
N GLY A 62 7.36 -8.39 -18.04
CA GLY A 62 6.58 -9.53 -17.58
C GLY A 62 5.12 -9.22 -17.30
N SER A 63 4.47 -10.14 -16.60
CA SER A 63 3.01 -10.12 -16.42
C SER A 63 2.58 -9.61 -15.03
N TRP A 64 1.32 -9.18 -14.92
CA TRP A 64 0.74 -8.77 -13.62
C TRP A 64 0.82 -9.87 -12.53
N PRO A 65 0.48 -11.15 -12.81
CA PRO A 65 0.67 -12.23 -11.84
C PRO A 65 2.12 -12.37 -11.37
N GLU A 66 3.08 -12.21 -12.27
CA GLU A 66 4.50 -12.31 -11.97
C GLU A 66 5.01 -11.13 -11.14
N PHE A 67 4.48 -9.92 -11.41
CA PHE A 67 4.71 -8.75 -10.55
C PHE A 67 4.21 -8.99 -9.12
N ARG A 68 3.00 -9.55 -8.97
CA ARG A 68 2.43 -9.91 -7.67
C ARG A 68 3.35 -10.88 -6.93
N GLU A 69 3.75 -11.98 -7.55
CA GLU A 69 4.62 -12.99 -6.93
C GLU A 69 5.94 -12.38 -6.44
N ARG A 70 6.60 -11.59 -7.29
CA ARG A 70 7.86 -10.94 -6.91
C ARG A 70 7.69 -9.93 -5.79
N TYR A 71 6.61 -9.15 -5.80
CA TYR A 71 6.35 -8.17 -4.75
C TYR A 71 6.01 -8.85 -3.42
N GLU A 72 5.23 -9.93 -3.45
CA GLU A 72 4.95 -10.77 -2.27
C GLU A 72 6.24 -11.37 -1.69
N ALA A 73 7.21 -11.75 -2.53
CA ALA A 73 8.53 -12.18 -2.08
C ALA A 73 9.32 -11.03 -1.41
N GLU A 74 9.26 -9.81 -1.94
CA GLU A 74 9.85 -8.62 -1.29
C GLU A 74 9.21 -8.35 0.09
N LEU A 75 7.89 -8.50 0.20
CA LEU A 75 7.17 -8.35 1.48
C LEU A 75 7.56 -9.44 2.48
N ALA A 76 7.68 -10.69 2.03
CA ALA A 76 8.13 -11.81 2.87
C ALA A 76 9.55 -11.62 3.40
N ALA A 77 10.42 -11.01 2.60
CA ALA A 77 11.79 -10.68 2.98
C ALA A 77 11.87 -9.49 3.96
N ASN A 78 10.76 -8.79 4.23
CA ASN A 78 10.72 -7.62 5.09
C ASN A 78 9.63 -7.70 6.19
N PRO A 79 9.72 -8.69 7.11
CA PRO A 79 8.68 -8.91 8.11
C PRO A 79 8.49 -7.73 9.06
N ALA A 80 9.54 -6.96 9.37
CA ALA A 80 9.44 -5.81 10.27
C ALA A 80 8.57 -4.68 9.69
N ALA A 81 8.69 -4.41 8.39
CA ALA A 81 7.86 -3.40 7.73
C ALA A 81 6.40 -3.86 7.61
N VAL A 82 6.19 -5.15 7.32
CA VAL A 82 4.85 -5.76 7.30
C VAL A 82 4.20 -5.69 8.68
N GLU A 83 4.93 -6.03 9.74
CA GLU A 83 4.42 -6.02 11.12
C GLU A 83 3.99 -4.62 11.56
N ARG A 84 4.75 -3.59 11.18
CA ARG A 84 4.38 -2.19 11.41
C ARG A 84 3.01 -1.84 10.80
N CYS A 85 2.70 -2.33 9.60
CA CYS A 85 1.39 -2.16 8.99
C CYS A 85 0.32 -2.97 9.73
N LEU A 86 0.61 -4.22 10.11
CA LEU A 86 -0.32 -5.07 10.86
C LEU A 86 -0.67 -4.45 12.22
N ASP A 87 0.26 -3.79 12.90
CA ASP A 87 0.01 -3.09 14.15
C ASP A 87 -1.02 -1.95 14.00
N TRP A 88 -1.04 -1.26 12.86
CA TRP A 88 -2.11 -0.30 12.56
C TRP A 88 -3.44 -1.01 12.34
N CYS A 89 -3.45 -2.07 11.53
CA CYS A 89 -4.66 -2.85 11.23
C CYS A 89 -5.29 -3.50 12.47
N ARG A 90 -4.49 -3.83 13.49
CA ARG A 90 -4.99 -4.39 14.77
C ARG A 90 -5.58 -3.34 15.70
N LYS A 91 -5.23 -2.06 15.53
CA LYS A 91 -5.74 -0.95 16.35
C LYS A 91 -7.08 -0.40 15.87
N GLY A 92 -7.40 -0.56 14.59
CA GLY A 92 -8.63 -0.02 14.01
C GLY A 92 -8.67 -0.12 12.48
N PRO A 93 -9.68 0.51 11.85
CA PRO A 93 -9.75 0.66 10.40
C PRO A 93 -8.48 1.32 9.84
N VAL A 94 -8.07 0.90 8.65
CA VAL A 94 -6.90 1.45 7.96
C VAL A 94 -7.23 1.73 6.50
N THR A 95 -6.74 2.86 6.00
CA THR A 95 -6.73 3.21 4.58
C THR A 95 -5.29 3.25 4.07
N LEU A 96 -5.00 2.37 3.12
CA LEU A 96 -3.76 2.38 2.33
C LEU A 96 -3.90 3.41 1.21
N LEU A 97 -3.12 4.48 1.31
CA LEU A 97 -3.14 5.60 0.38
C LEU A 97 -2.10 5.42 -0.73
N THR A 98 -2.55 5.51 -1.98
CA THR A 98 -1.69 5.45 -3.17
C THR A 98 -2.01 6.56 -4.18
N SER A 99 -1.07 6.89 -5.05
CA SER A 99 -1.25 7.77 -6.20
C SER A 99 -1.49 7.01 -7.51
N ALA A 100 -1.40 5.68 -7.49
CA ALA A 100 -1.65 4.81 -8.64
C ALA A 100 -2.98 5.15 -9.31
N HIS A 101 -2.98 5.21 -10.65
CA HIS A 101 -4.17 5.52 -11.43
C HIS A 101 -5.07 4.30 -11.59
N ASP A 102 -4.48 3.15 -11.90
CA ASP A 102 -5.19 1.87 -11.93
C ASP A 102 -5.59 1.46 -10.50
N ARG A 103 -6.89 1.28 -10.28
CA ARG A 103 -7.44 0.93 -8.96
C ARG A 103 -7.42 -0.57 -8.70
N GLU A 104 -7.40 -1.38 -9.75
CA GLU A 104 -7.51 -2.83 -9.67
C GLU A 104 -6.11 -3.48 -9.72
N HIS A 105 -5.23 -2.97 -10.58
CA HIS A 105 -3.86 -3.47 -10.77
C HIS A 105 -2.83 -2.46 -10.26
N ASN A 106 -2.72 -2.35 -8.95
CA ASN A 106 -1.64 -1.59 -8.29
C ASN A 106 -1.08 -2.31 -7.06
N HIS A 107 0.10 -1.91 -6.62
CA HIS A 107 0.80 -2.53 -5.50
C HIS A 107 0.06 -2.37 -4.16
N ALA A 108 -0.76 -1.34 -3.97
CA ALA A 108 -1.53 -1.18 -2.74
C ALA A 108 -2.63 -2.24 -2.59
N VAL A 109 -3.21 -2.72 -3.70
CA VAL A 109 -4.15 -3.86 -3.69
C VAL A 109 -3.45 -5.14 -3.26
N ILE A 110 -2.26 -5.43 -3.81
CA ILE A 110 -1.47 -6.60 -3.41
C ILE A 110 -1.09 -6.50 -1.92
N LEU A 111 -0.65 -5.32 -1.47
CA LEU A 111 -0.31 -5.10 -0.05
C LEU A 111 -1.52 -5.30 0.87
N ARG A 112 -2.71 -4.81 0.48
CA ARG A 112 -3.94 -5.07 1.22
C ARG A 112 -4.17 -6.58 1.37
N ASP A 113 -4.21 -7.30 0.25
CA ASP A 113 -4.48 -8.75 0.26
C ASP A 113 -3.45 -9.50 1.11
N TRP A 114 -2.18 -9.09 1.03
CA TRP A 114 -1.08 -9.67 1.80
C TRP A 114 -1.25 -9.47 3.31
N LEU A 115 -1.63 -8.26 3.74
CA LEU A 115 -1.88 -7.94 5.14
C LEU A 115 -3.14 -8.65 5.64
N GLU A 116 -4.21 -8.66 4.84
CA GLU A 116 -5.47 -9.33 5.16
C GLU A 116 -5.33 -10.84 5.37
N ALA A 117 -4.42 -11.50 4.67
CA ALA A 117 -4.10 -12.91 4.87
C ALA A 117 -3.34 -13.19 6.19
N ARG A 118 -2.92 -12.15 6.92
CA ARG A 118 -2.08 -12.21 8.14
C ARG A 118 -2.74 -11.56 9.36
N LEU A 119 -4.01 -11.18 9.23
CA LEU A 119 -4.87 -10.65 10.31
C LEU A 119 -5.81 -11.73 10.83
#